data_AF-A0AAN4YLT3-F1
#
_entry.id   AF-A0AAN4YLT3-F1
#
_cell.length_a   1.000
_cell.length_b   1.000
_cell.length_c   1.000
_cell.angle_alpha   90.00
_cell.angle_beta   90.00
_cell.angle_gamma   90.00
#
_symmetry.space_group_name_H-M   'P 1'
#
loop_
_entity.id
_entity.type
_entity.pdbx_description
1 polymer ?
#
loop_
_entity_poly.entity_id
_entity_poly.type
_entity_poly.pdbx_seq_one_letter_code
_entity_poly.pdbx_strand_id
1 'polypeptide(L)'
;MNGSEQTQSADSAGTMTSSADRMVGMDHAEVRYFTRFAAKAGAKHVIGVDMSSIIEKAKQIVACNGLSDKITLLQGKMEEVVLPYPKVDIIISEWMGYFLLYESMLDTVLYARDRYLVPGGKIFPDKATMYLAAIEDGEYKDDKIGFWDNVYGFDYSPMKEIALTEPLVDTVEMKALVTDPCPIITLDLYTVTPADLAFKVPFSLTAKRSDFIHAVIAWFDIEFGACHKPITFSTGPHAKYTHWKQTVFYLRDVLTVEEEEVVSGVLENKPNDKNKRDLDITISYKFETTDNLRYSEDGQRKITILKPLPPTSAGKKFQLRNTVIGVYDKGKAGSVVETEQSIVDENGEVYTKTVSSGFMPGQKMGFGGVIIHGLFSWNTAAHGILRELGGSDPKNLREFQARFASPVLPGDKLTTEIWRTGNIEDGFEEVRFVTTNNRGKVVLSNGRCLLKVTGSKSKL
;
A
#
# COMPACT_ATOMS: atom_id res chain seq x y z
N MET A 1 39.28 42.63 -45.83
CA MET A 1 40.13 43.53 -45.03
C MET A 1 39.22 44.36 -44.16
N ASN A 2 39.45 44.33 -42.85
CA ASN A 2 38.93 45.18 -41.76
C ASN A 2 37.39 45.14 -41.57
N GLY A 3 36.82 44.68 -40.46
CA GLY A 3 37.28 44.75 -39.07
C GLY A 3 36.51 45.88 -38.38
N SER A 4 35.34 45.57 -37.83
CA SER A 4 34.58 46.46 -36.94
C SER A 4 34.39 45.77 -35.61
N GLU A 5 35.19 46.19 -34.63
CA GLU A 5 35.16 45.80 -33.23
C GLU A 5 33.83 46.21 -32.58
N GLN A 6 33.10 45.25 -32.02
CA GLN A 6 32.19 45.50 -30.91
C GLN A 6 32.86 44.96 -29.65
N THR A 7 33.31 45.91 -28.82
CA THR A 7 33.78 45.73 -27.45
C THR A 7 32.74 44.96 -26.63
N GLN A 8 33.04 43.71 -26.29
CA GLN A 8 32.39 43.02 -25.17
C GLN A 8 32.94 43.60 -23.87
N SER A 9 32.08 44.26 -23.11
CA SER A 9 32.33 44.59 -21.72
C SER A 9 32.55 43.30 -20.94
N ALA A 10 33.75 43.15 -20.38
CA ALA A 10 34.05 42.14 -19.39
C ALA A 10 33.17 42.40 -18.16
N ASP A 11 32.07 41.66 -18.03
CA ASP A 11 31.36 41.57 -16.76
C ASP A 11 32.27 40.85 -15.78
N SER A 12 32.64 41.61 -14.75
CA SER A 12 33.49 41.21 -13.64
C SER A 12 33.03 39.87 -13.07
N ALA A 13 33.91 38.88 -13.16
CA ALA A 13 33.85 37.71 -12.30
C ALA A 13 33.70 38.20 -10.85
N GLY A 14 32.51 37.98 -10.30
CA GLY A 14 32.24 38.27 -8.89
C GLY A 14 33.22 37.47 -8.06
N THR A 15 34.23 38.16 -7.53
CA THR A 15 35.11 37.67 -6.48
C THR A 15 34.23 37.13 -5.36
N MET A 16 34.18 35.81 -5.21
CA MET A 16 33.67 35.20 -3.98
C MET A 16 34.53 35.75 -2.84
N THR A 17 33.90 36.52 -1.96
CA THR A 17 34.54 37.03 -0.76
C THR A 17 35.02 35.86 0.07
N SER A 18 36.33 35.84 0.31
CA SER A 18 37.02 34.85 1.13
C SER A 18 36.55 34.90 2.58
N SER A 19 35.66 34.00 2.99
CA SER A 19 35.58 33.54 4.37
C SER A 19 36.40 32.24 4.51
N ALA A 20 36.98 32.03 5.68
CA ALA A 20 38.00 31.02 5.92
C ALA A 20 37.38 29.62 6.12
N ASP A 21 36.74 29.05 5.10
CA ASP A 21 35.84 27.90 5.32
C ASP A 21 36.60 26.60 5.64
N ARG A 22 36.36 26.09 6.85
CA ARG A 22 36.71 24.75 7.32
C ARG A 22 35.47 23.88 7.32
N MET A 23 35.59 22.67 6.79
CA MET A 23 34.47 21.76 6.60
C MET A 23 34.67 20.41 7.28
N VAL A 24 33.59 19.85 7.84
CA VAL A 24 33.53 18.45 8.26
C VAL A 24 32.54 17.68 7.38
N GLY A 25 32.95 16.49 6.93
CA GLY A 25 32.09 15.45 6.38
C GLY A 25 32.21 14.15 7.19
N MET A 26 31.16 13.34 7.24
CA MET A 26 30.97 12.21 8.15
C MET A 26 30.47 10.96 7.40
N ASP A 27 30.95 9.74 7.60
CA ASP A 27 30.41 8.51 6.94
C ASP A 27 30.88 8.18 5.48
N HIS A 28 30.56 6.95 5.06
CA HIS A 28 31.13 6.15 3.98
C HIS A 28 31.18 6.80 2.59
N ALA A 29 30.12 7.51 2.17
CA ALA A 29 30.09 8.20 0.88
C ALA A 29 30.93 9.48 0.92
N GLU A 30 31.05 10.09 2.09
CA GLU A 30 31.59 11.43 2.28
C GLU A 30 33.09 11.50 2.28
N VAL A 31 33.71 10.54 2.96
CA VAL A 31 35.15 10.38 2.94
C VAL A 31 35.65 10.11 1.51
N ARG A 32 34.84 9.46 0.66
CA ARG A 32 35.20 9.12 -0.71
C ARG A 32 34.92 10.24 -1.71
N TYR A 33 33.80 10.95 -1.66
CA TYR A 33 33.41 11.89 -2.73
C TYR A 33 33.29 13.34 -2.25
N PHE A 34 32.58 13.59 -1.14
CA PHE A 34 32.23 14.93 -0.71
C PHE A 34 33.44 15.73 -0.20
N THR A 35 34.39 15.08 0.48
CA THR A 35 35.63 15.76 0.91
C THR A 35 36.44 16.31 -0.27
N ARG A 36 36.45 15.61 -1.40
CA ARG A 36 37.11 16.04 -2.65
C ARG A 36 36.34 17.16 -3.35
N PHE A 37 35.01 17.10 -3.37
CA PHE A 37 34.19 18.16 -3.96
C PHE A 37 34.34 19.48 -3.20
N ALA A 38 34.37 19.43 -1.87
CA ALA A 38 34.61 20.62 -1.06
C ALA A 38 36.01 21.22 -1.26
N ALA A 39 37.05 20.37 -1.30
CA ALA A 39 38.40 20.84 -1.61
C ALA A 39 38.48 21.49 -3.01
N LYS A 40 37.77 20.93 -4.00
CA LYS A 40 37.66 21.50 -5.35
C LYS A 40 36.84 22.80 -5.38
N ALA A 41 35.83 22.93 -4.53
CA ALA A 41 35.00 24.12 -4.39
C ALA A 41 35.73 25.28 -3.68
N GLY A 42 36.94 25.05 -3.16
CA GLY A 42 37.80 26.09 -2.59
C GLY A 42 37.89 26.09 -1.06
N ALA A 43 37.41 25.05 -0.38
CA ALA A 43 37.55 24.92 1.07
C ALA A 43 39.03 25.01 1.49
N LYS A 44 39.29 25.75 2.58
CA LYS A 44 40.65 25.93 3.09
C LYS A 44 41.19 24.64 3.68
N HIS A 45 40.33 23.90 4.39
CA HIS A 45 40.64 22.59 4.93
C HIS A 45 39.37 21.76 5.08
N VAL A 46 39.47 20.45 4.86
CA VAL A 46 38.37 19.51 4.98
C VAL A 46 38.74 18.38 5.93
N ILE A 47 37.82 18.02 6.82
CA ILE A 47 37.99 16.94 7.78
C ILE A 47 36.93 15.87 7.46
N GLY A 48 37.36 14.67 7.09
CA GLY A 48 36.45 13.53 6.93
C GLY A 48 36.51 12.63 8.16
N VAL A 49 35.36 12.25 8.72
CA VAL A 49 35.26 11.36 9.89
C VAL A 49 34.42 10.15 9.53
N ASP A 50 34.92 8.93 9.73
CA ASP A 50 34.11 7.70 9.53
C ASP A 50 34.69 6.61 10.43
N MET A 51 33.84 5.79 11.04
CA MET A 51 34.29 4.70 11.93
C MET A 51 34.92 3.53 11.16
N SER A 52 34.58 3.37 9.88
CA SER A 52 34.92 2.23 9.06
C SER A 52 36.35 2.24 8.53
N SER A 53 36.82 1.02 8.24
CA SER A 53 38.12 0.77 7.62
C SER A 53 38.25 1.36 6.22
N ILE A 54 37.15 1.83 5.61
CA ILE A 54 37.17 2.52 4.31
C ILE A 54 38.03 3.79 4.32
N ILE A 55 38.23 4.41 5.50
CA ILE A 55 39.12 5.57 5.69
C ILE A 55 40.52 5.31 5.12
N GLU A 56 41.06 4.10 5.28
CA GLU A 56 42.40 3.76 4.79
C GLU A 56 42.48 3.83 3.26
N LYS A 57 41.42 3.39 2.58
CA LYS A 57 41.32 3.54 1.12
C LYS A 57 41.07 4.98 0.70
N ALA A 58 40.27 5.73 1.45
CA ALA A 58 40.06 7.12 1.16
C ALA A 58 41.34 7.96 1.31
N LYS A 59 42.20 7.67 2.30
CA LYS A 59 43.54 8.29 2.42
C LYS A 59 44.38 8.06 1.16
N GLN A 60 44.39 6.83 0.63
CA GLN A 60 45.08 6.51 -0.63
C GLN A 60 44.52 7.32 -1.80
N ILE A 61 43.18 7.43 -1.91
CA ILE A 61 42.51 8.21 -2.96
C ILE A 61 42.86 9.69 -2.86
N VAL A 62 42.82 10.28 -1.65
CA VAL A 62 43.18 11.69 -1.40
C VAL A 62 44.63 11.95 -1.84
N ALA A 63 45.55 11.04 -1.52
CA ALA A 63 46.95 11.14 -1.91
C ALA A 63 47.14 11.06 -3.43
N CYS A 64 46.48 10.10 -4.11
CA CYS A 64 46.54 9.97 -5.57
C CYS A 64 46.04 11.22 -6.32
N ASN A 65 45.20 12.05 -5.68
CA ASN A 65 44.66 13.27 -6.26
C ASN A 65 45.41 14.53 -5.81
N GLY A 66 46.50 14.40 -5.05
CA GLY A 66 47.30 15.54 -4.59
C GLY A 66 46.56 16.48 -3.62
N LEU A 67 45.64 15.93 -2.81
CA LEU A 67 44.80 16.71 -1.88
C LEU A 67 45.17 16.48 -0.39
N SER A 68 46.27 15.78 -0.12
CA SER A 68 46.68 15.40 1.25
C SER A 68 47.01 16.58 2.17
N ASP A 69 47.35 17.72 1.60
CA ASP A 69 47.60 18.97 2.32
C ASP A 69 46.31 19.65 2.79
N LYS A 70 45.19 19.41 2.09
CA LYS A 70 43.89 20.05 2.37
C LYS A 70 42.87 19.16 3.07
N ILE A 71 43.05 17.83 3.02
CA ILE A 71 42.06 16.88 3.54
C ILE A 71 42.69 16.03 4.66
N THR A 72 42.10 16.09 5.85
CA THR A 72 42.44 15.22 6.98
C THR A 72 41.33 14.19 7.19
N LEU A 73 41.68 12.90 7.20
CA LEU A 73 40.73 11.82 7.43
C LEU A 73 40.97 11.16 8.78
N LEU A 74 39.92 11.11 9.61
CA LEU A 74 39.94 10.54 10.96
C LEU A 74 39.06 9.28 10.98
N GLN A 75 39.64 8.16 11.42
CA GLN A 75 38.87 6.94 11.64
C GLN A 75 38.33 6.92 13.08
N GLY A 76 37.01 6.84 13.23
CA GLY A 76 36.35 6.76 14.53
C GLY A 76 34.93 7.32 14.50
N LYS A 77 34.21 7.20 15.62
CA LYS A 77 32.90 7.84 15.77
C LYS A 77 33.06 9.33 16.01
N MET A 78 32.13 10.14 15.50
CA MET A 78 32.18 11.60 15.62
C MET A 78 32.23 12.08 17.08
N GLU A 79 31.57 11.34 17.96
CA GLU A 79 31.46 11.59 19.38
C GLU A 79 32.75 11.27 20.15
N GLU A 80 33.64 10.45 19.55
CA GLU A 80 34.87 9.95 20.16
C GLU A 80 36.13 10.64 19.57
N VAL A 81 36.08 11.07 18.30
CA VAL A 81 37.24 11.70 17.64
C VAL A 81 37.47 13.14 18.11
N VAL A 82 38.74 13.53 18.16
CA VAL A 82 39.15 14.91 18.40
C VAL A 82 39.47 15.56 17.05
N LEU A 83 38.70 16.57 16.68
CA LEU A 83 38.96 17.32 15.46
C LEU A 83 40.25 18.15 15.57
N PRO A 84 41.04 18.29 14.50
CA PRO A 84 42.21 19.16 14.46
C PRO A 84 41.86 20.65 14.61
N TYR A 85 40.58 21.01 14.45
CA TYR A 85 40.07 22.36 14.65
C TYR A 85 38.91 22.34 15.65
N PRO A 86 38.81 23.32 16.56
CA PRO A 86 37.78 23.35 17.58
C PRO A 86 36.38 23.69 17.03
N LYS A 87 36.32 24.36 15.87
CA LYS A 87 35.08 24.80 15.22
C LYS A 87 35.22 24.71 13.70
N VAL A 88 34.07 24.55 13.04
CA VAL A 88 33.91 24.44 11.58
C VAL A 88 32.82 25.37 11.07
N ASP A 89 32.98 25.83 9.84
CA ASP A 89 32.08 26.79 9.19
C ASP A 89 30.94 26.07 8.46
N ILE A 90 31.23 24.87 7.94
CA ILE A 90 30.30 24.07 7.16
C ILE A 90 30.32 22.61 7.64
N ILE A 91 29.13 22.05 7.85
CA ILE A 91 28.93 20.60 7.95
C ILE A 91 28.27 20.14 6.66
N ILE A 92 28.83 19.13 6.03
CA ILE A 92 28.17 18.42 4.94
C ILE A 92 27.94 17.02 5.45
N SER A 93 26.72 16.51 5.30
CA SER A 93 26.49 15.09 5.54
C SER A 93 25.38 14.47 4.68
N GLU A 94 25.63 13.28 4.17
CA GLU A 94 24.72 12.28 3.64
C GLU A 94 24.39 11.33 4.80
N TRP A 95 23.38 11.70 5.58
CA TRP A 95 22.96 11.00 6.79
C TRP A 95 21.65 10.24 6.62
N MET A 96 21.04 10.31 5.43
CA MET A 96 19.65 9.91 5.23
C MET A 96 19.58 8.38 5.15
N GLY A 97 18.75 7.78 5.99
CA GLY A 97 18.43 6.36 5.93
C GLY A 97 17.19 6.06 5.08
N TYR A 98 16.83 4.77 5.00
CA TYR A 98 15.48 4.39 4.58
C TYR A 98 14.44 5.05 5.51
N PHE A 99 13.25 5.38 4.99
CA PHE A 99 12.27 6.14 5.76
C PHE A 99 12.84 7.42 6.42
N LEU A 100 13.88 8.02 5.80
CA LEU A 100 14.69 9.16 6.26
C LEU A 100 15.54 8.89 7.52
N LEU A 101 14.95 8.30 8.57
CA LEU A 101 15.53 8.23 9.92
C LEU A 101 16.08 6.85 10.29
N TYR A 102 15.90 5.83 9.45
CA TYR A 102 16.43 4.49 9.73
C TYR A 102 17.97 4.53 9.85
N GLU A 103 18.54 3.68 10.70
CA GLU A 103 19.97 3.66 11.10
C GLU A 103 20.44 4.82 12.00
N SER A 104 19.59 5.81 12.28
CA SER A 104 19.79 6.87 13.28
C SER A 104 21.09 7.68 13.12
N MET A 105 21.52 7.97 11.88
CA MET A 105 22.73 8.76 11.63
C MET A 105 22.54 10.27 11.88
N LEU A 106 21.30 10.76 11.85
CA LEU A 106 21.00 12.18 12.08
C LEU A 106 21.49 12.63 13.47
N ASP A 107 21.40 11.79 14.51
CA ASP A 107 21.90 12.10 15.85
C ASP A 107 23.37 12.55 15.85
N THR A 108 24.20 11.90 15.02
CA THR A 108 25.63 12.20 14.91
C THR A 108 25.85 13.53 14.19
N VAL A 109 25.02 13.88 13.20
CA VAL A 109 25.05 15.22 12.55
C VAL A 109 24.64 16.31 13.54
N LEU A 110 23.61 16.07 14.36
CA LEU A 110 23.17 17.01 15.39
C LEU A 110 24.25 17.21 16.46
N TYR A 111 24.94 16.13 16.86
CA TYR A 111 26.11 16.22 17.74
C TYR A 111 27.21 17.10 17.14
N ALA A 112 27.53 16.91 15.85
CA ALA A 112 28.53 17.70 15.16
C ALA A 112 28.14 19.18 15.05
N ARG A 113 26.86 19.46 14.76
CA ARG A 113 26.29 20.80 14.75
C ARG A 113 26.49 21.49 16.10
N ASP A 114 26.00 20.87 17.16
CA ASP A 114 25.98 21.49 18.49
C ASP A 114 27.39 21.71 19.05
N ARG A 115 28.31 20.78 18.75
CA ARG A 115 29.68 20.82 19.26
C ARG A 115 30.60 21.68 18.41
N TYR A 116 30.58 21.52 17.10
CA TYR A 116 31.63 22.03 16.21
C TYR A 116 31.19 23.15 15.28
N LEU A 117 29.90 23.30 14.96
CA LEU A 117 29.48 24.38 14.06
C LEU A 117 29.65 25.76 14.74
N VAL A 118 30.07 26.75 13.96
CA VAL A 118 30.09 28.17 14.38
C VAL A 118 28.68 28.78 14.29
N PRO A 119 28.38 29.84 15.06
CA PRO A 119 27.16 30.62 14.84
C PRO A 119 27.08 31.14 13.40
N GLY A 120 25.98 30.87 12.70
CA GLY A 120 25.80 31.23 11.28
C GLY A 120 26.46 30.29 10.28
N GLY A 121 27.11 29.22 10.76
CA GLY A 121 27.63 28.15 9.91
C GLY A 121 26.53 27.45 9.11
N LYS A 122 26.92 26.68 8.09
CA LYS A 122 25.99 26.06 7.13
C LYS A 122 25.98 24.55 7.27
N ILE A 123 24.81 23.95 7.04
CA ILE A 123 24.63 22.49 7.01
C ILE A 123 24.13 22.12 5.60
N PHE A 124 24.69 21.05 5.02
CA PHE A 124 24.29 20.55 3.71
C PHE A 124 23.99 19.05 3.80
N PRO A 125 22.73 18.61 3.55
CA PRO A 125 21.52 19.43 3.41
C PRO A 125 21.10 20.06 4.75
N ASP A 126 20.23 21.06 4.73
CA ASP A 126 19.73 21.73 5.93
C ASP A 126 18.24 21.49 6.22
N LYS A 127 17.48 20.95 5.26
CA LYS A 127 16.10 20.54 5.49
C LYS A 127 15.77 19.21 4.85
N ALA A 128 14.93 18.46 5.54
CA ALA A 128 14.33 17.22 5.04
C ALA A 128 12.81 17.21 5.33
N THR A 129 12.00 16.89 4.33
CA THR A 129 10.54 16.79 4.49
C THR A 129 10.09 15.37 4.16
N MET A 130 9.36 14.72 5.07
CA MET A 130 8.77 13.42 4.83
C MET A 130 7.35 13.54 4.30
N TYR A 131 6.97 12.61 3.43
CA TYR A 131 5.66 12.55 2.80
C TYR A 131 5.06 11.15 2.93
N LEU A 132 3.73 11.09 2.98
CA LEU A 132 2.95 9.87 2.85
C LEU A 132 2.02 9.92 1.64
N ALA A 133 1.75 8.78 1.02
CA ALA A 133 0.65 8.58 0.09
C ALA A 133 0.14 7.14 0.17
N ALA A 134 -1.03 6.86 -0.39
CA ALA A 134 -1.60 5.52 -0.45
C ALA A 134 -1.52 4.95 -1.86
N ILE A 135 -1.32 3.63 -1.95
CA ILE A 135 -1.12 2.93 -3.22
C ILE A 135 -2.04 1.72 -3.39
N GLU A 136 -2.35 1.45 -4.64
CA GLU A 136 -2.84 0.18 -5.14
C GLU A 136 -1.63 -0.73 -5.38
N ASP A 137 -1.63 -1.95 -4.83
CA ASP A 137 -0.51 -2.87 -4.90
C ASP A 137 -0.96 -4.33 -4.67
N GLY A 138 -2.16 -4.67 -5.16
CA GLY A 138 -2.83 -5.94 -4.84
C GLY A 138 -2.06 -7.16 -5.34
N GLU A 139 -1.54 -7.11 -6.57
CA GLU A 139 -0.76 -8.20 -7.18
C GLU A 139 0.54 -8.47 -6.40
N TYR A 140 1.30 -7.42 -6.08
CA TYR A 140 2.56 -7.57 -5.35
C TYR A 140 2.33 -7.95 -3.88
N LYS A 141 1.26 -7.46 -3.26
CA LYS A 141 0.84 -7.90 -1.92
C LYS A 141 0.51 -9.39 -1.89
N ASP A 142 -0.18 -9.92 -2.91
CA ASP A 142 -0.49 -11.35 -2.99
C ASP A 142 0.79 -12.18 -3.19
N ASP A 143 1.72 -11.73 -4.02
CA ASP A 143 3.01 -12.38 -4.23
C ASP A 143 3.90 -12.42 -2.97
N LYS A 144 3.87 -11.37 -2.14
CA LYS A 144 4.71 -11.27 -0.94
C LYS A 144 4.06 -11.81 0.33
N ILE A 145 2.75 -11.63 0.45
CA ILE A 145 1.98 -11.95 1.66
C ILE A 145 1.09 -13.16 1.40
N GLY A 146 0.34 -13.17 0.30
CA GLY A 146 -0.53 -14.28 -0.12
C GLY A 146 0.24 -15.60 -0.34
N PHE A 147 1.49 -15.53 -0.81
CA PHE A 147 2.38 -16.70 -0.96
C PHE A 147 2.44 -17.61 0.27
N TRP A 148 2.37 -17.02 1.48
CA TRP A 148 2.44 -17.78 2.72
C TRP A 148 1.19 -18.63 3.02
N ASP A 149 0.06 -18.41 2.34
CA ASP A 149 -1.11 -19.29 2.47
C ASP A 149 -0.83 -20.71 1.98
N ASN A 150 0.05 -20.84 0.98
CA ASN A 150 0.30 -22.11 0.32
C ASN A 150 1.71 -22.15 -0.26
N VAL A 151 2.67 -22.48 0.59
CA VAL A 151 4.05 -22.70 0.19
C VAL A 151 4.18 -24.16 -0.25
N TYR A 152 3.98 -24.43 -1.53
CA TYR A 152 4.10 -25.78 -2.13
C TYR A 152 3.20 -26.85 -1.50
N GLY A 153 1.98 -26.48 -1.10
CA GLY A 153 1.00 -27.35 -0.45
C GLY A 153 0.98 -27.25 1.08
N PHE A 154 1.88 -26.46 1.68
CA PHE A 154 1.97 -26.27 3.13
C PHE A 154 1.43 -24.90 3.54
N ASP A 155 0.61 -24.88 4.59
CA ASP A 155 0.09 -23.66 5.20
C ASP A 155 1.18 -23.02 6.08
N TYR A 156 1.66 -21.84 5.65
CA TYR A 156 2.61 -20.99 6.37
C TYR A 156 1.95 -19.68 6.79
N SER A 157 0.62 -19.62 6.89
CA SER A 157 -0.13 -18.41 7.24
C SER A 157 0.36 -17.67 8.50
N PRO A 158 0.96 -18.30 9.53
CA PRO A 158 1.57 -17.56 10.64
C PRO A 158 2.68 -16.58 10.20
N MET A 159 3.33 -16.80 9.07
CA MET A 159 4.35 -15.90 8.52
C MET A 159 3.77 -14.58 8.00
N LYS A 160 2.47 -14.54 7.67
CA LYS A 160 1.81 -13.32 7.17
C LYS A 160 1.82 -12.19 8.17
N GLU A 161 1.63 -12.49 9.46
CA GLU A 161 1.67 -11.47 10.51
C GLU A 161 3.04 -10.79 10.56
N ILE A 162 4.11 -11.56 10.41
CA ILE A 162 5.48 -11.02 10.39
C ILE A 162 5.69 -10.19 9.12
N ALA A 163 5.33 -10.73 7.95
CA ALA A 163 5.48 -10.06 6.66
C ALA A 163 4.67 -8.75 6.55
N LEU A 164 3.51 -8.66 7.22
CA LEU A 164 2.71 -7.44 7.28
C LEU A 164 3.30 -6.38 8.22
N THR A 165 4.04 -6.79 9.26
CA THR A 165 4.64 -5.86 10.23
C THR A 165 5.98 -5.28 9.78
N GLU A 166 6.68 -5.96 8.88
CA GLU A 166 7.97 -5.49 8.35
C GLU A 166 7.75 -4.57 7.14
N PRO A 167 8.19 -3.29 7.19
CA PRO A 167 8.11 -2.41 6.04
C PRO A 167 9.01 -2.88 4.90
N LEU A 168 8.54 -2.78 3.66
CA LEU A 168 9.34 -3.12 2.48
C LEU A 168 10.01 -1.86 1.91
N VAL A 169 11.24 -2.01 1.42
CA VAL A 169 11.92 -0.95 0.67
C VAL A 169 11.93 -1.29 -0.81
N ASP A 170 11.04 -0.64 -1.57
CA ASP A 170 10.94 -0.88 -3.01
C ASP A 170 10.58 0.37 -3.83
N THR A 171 10.78 0.27 -5.14
CA THR A 171 10.41 1.33 -6.08
C THR A 171 8.95 1.18 -6.45
N VAL A 172 8.19 2.24 -6.22
CA VAL A 172 6.76 2.29 -6.49
C VAL A 172 6.53 3.07 -7.77
N GLU A 173 5.74 2.49 -8.69
CA GLU A 173 5.39 3.17 -9.92
C GLU A 173 4.38 4.30 -9.66
N MET A 174 4.51 5.42 -10.38
CA MET A 174 3.57 6.54 -10.28
C MET A 174 2.10 6.15 -10.50
N LYS A 175 1.84 5.13 -11.34
CA LYS A 175 0.49 4.66 -11.61
C LYS A 175 -0.16 3.95 -10.41
N ALA A 176 0.63 3.49 -9.44
CA ALA A 176 0.14 2.84 -8.24
C ALA A 176 -0.42 3.83 -7.22
N LEU A 177 -0.05 5.12 -7.29
CA LEU A 177 -0.58 6.15 -6.41
C LEU A 177 -2.10 6.30 -6.58
N VAL A 178 -2.81 6.18 -5.46
CA VAL A 178 -4.26 6.39 -5.36
C VAL A 178 -4.57 7.77 -4.77
N THR A 179 -3.69 8.31 -3.91
CA THR A 179 -3.92 9.57 -3.20
C THR A 179 -2.89 10.64 -3.55
N ASP A 180 -3.20 11.89 -3.24
CA ASP A 180 -2.19 12.95 -3.20
C ASP A 180 -1.13 12.67 -2.12
N PRO A 181 0.12 13.11 -2.33
CA PRO A 181 1.12 13.23 -1.28
C PRO A 181 0.67 14.14 -0.14
N CYS A 182 0.87 13.69 1.09
CA CYS A 182 0.68 14.47 2.31
C CYS A 182 2.04 14.70 2.99
N PRO A 183 2.56 15.94 3.07
CA PRO A 183 3.73 16.24 3.89
C PRO A 183 3.38 16.07 5.37
N ILE A 184 4.17 15.26 6.08
CA ILE A 184 3.88 14.89 7.47
C ILE A 184 4.77 15.60 8.49
N ILE A 185 6.04 15.83 8.16
CA ILE A 185 6.99 16.53 9.03
C ILE A 185 8.10 17.14 8.19
N THR A 186 8.57 18.33 8.59
CA THR A 186 9.77 18.96 8.04
C THR A 186 10.78 19.15 9.16
N LEU A 187 11.96 18.57 8.98
CA LEU A 187 13.09 18.67 9.89
C LEU A 187 14.01 19.79 9.41
N ASP A 188 14.14 20.84 10.21
CA ASP A 188 15.13 21.89 10.02
C ASP A 188 16.38 21.53 10.84
N LEU A 189 17.48 21.20 10.16
CA LEU A 189 18.71 20.72 10.80
C LEU A 189 19.38 21.78 11.66
N TYR A 190 19.03 23.07 11.54
CA TYR A 190 19.56 24.11 12.43
C TYR A 190 18.88 24.10 13.80
N THR A 191 17.65 23.60 13.93
CA THR A 191 16.84 23.73 15.15
C THR A 191 16.38 22.40 15.74
N VAL A 192 16.25 21.35 14.92
CA VAL A 192 15.76 20.03 15.35
C VAL A 192 16.66 19.44 16.44
N THR A 193 16.05 18.79 17.42
CA THR A 193 16.75 18.09 18.51
C THR A 193 16.53 16.58 18.38
N PRO A 194 17.38 15.75 19.01
CA PRO A 194 17.16 14.30 19.06
C PRO A 194 15.78 13.90 19.61
N ALA A 195 15.20 14.71 20.52
CA ALA A 195 13.88 14.46 21.07
C ALA A 195 12.77 14.64 20.03
N ASP A 196 12.95 15.53 19.06
CA ASP A 196 11.97 15.81 17.99
C ASP A 196 11.92 14.68 16.94
N LEU A 197 12.92 13.80 16.91
CA LEU A 197 12.96 12.64 16.02
C LEU A 197 11.99 11.53 16.46
N ALA A 198 11.56 11.55 17.73
CA ALA A 198 10.45 10.76 18.23
C ALA A 198 9.16 11.60 18.16
N PHE A 199 8.36 11.40 17.12
CA PHE A 199 7.22 12.26 16.83
C PHE A 199 5.93 11.48 16.57
N LYS A 200 4.82 12.19 16.73
CA LYS A 200 3.47 11.72 16.44
C LYS A 200 2.72 12.80 15.67
N VAL A 201 2.44 12.56 14.40
CA VAL A 201 1.89 13.55 13.47
C VAL A 201 0.63 13.05 12.78
N PRO A 202 -0.43 13.87 12.65
CA PRO A 202 -1.60 13.50 11.88
C PRO A 202 -1.31 13.56 10.38
N PHE A 203 -2.01 12.74 9.59
CA PHE A 203 -1.98 12.81 8.13
C PHE A 203 -3.39 12.72 7.55
N SER A 204 -3.54 13.19 6.31
CA SER A 204 -4.78 13.13 5.56
C SER A 204 -4.47 12.86 4.09
N LEU A 205 -4.96 11.74 3.56
CA LEU A 205 -4.74 11.28 2.20
C LEU A 205 -6.06 11.33 1.42
N THR A 206 -6.14 12.23 0.44
CA THR A 206 -7.31 12.36 -0.43
C THR A 206 -7.14 11.51 -1.67
N ALA A 207 -8.09 10.61 -1.93
CA ALA A 207 -8.11 9.77 -3.12
C ALA A 207 -8.32 10.58 -4.40
N LYS A 208 -7.53 10.29 -5.43
CA LYS A 208 -7.58 10.91 -6.76
C LYS A 208 -8.24 10.04 -7.82
N ARG A 209 -8.58 8.82 -7.45
CA ARG A 209 -9.37 7.90 -8.26
C ARG A 209 -10.02 6.88 -7.35
N SER A 210 -11.12 6.32 -7.83
CA SER A 210 -11.74 5.17 -7.17
C SER A 210 -10.88 3.92 -7.40
N ASP A 211 -10.42 3.30 -6.32
CA ASP A 211 -9.50 2.16 -6.37
C ASP A 211 -9.40 1.47 -4.99
N PHE A 212 -8.50 0.49 -4.89
CA PHE A 212 -8.13 -0.17 -3.64
C PHE A 212 -6.81 0.37 -3.08
N ILE A 213 -6.80 0.69 -1.78
CA ILE A 213 -5.59 1.03 -1.04
C ILE A 213 -5.12 -0.22 -0.28
N HIS A 214 -3.94 -0.70 -0.67
CA HIS A 214 -3.30 -1.88 -0.08
C HIS A 214 -2.18 -1.52 0.90
N ALA A 215 -1.54 -0.38 0.68
CA ALA A 215 -0.42 0.10 1.48
C ALA A 215 -0.39 1.63 1.55
N VAL A 216 0.28 2.13 2.59
CA VAL A 216 0.77 3.50 2.67
C VAL A 216 2.25 3.48 2.32
N ILE A 217 2.70 4.41 1.49
CA ILE A 217 4.11 4.59 1.17
C ILE A 217 4.62 5.86 1.84
N ALA A 218 5.91 5.86 2.16
CA ALA A 218 6.63 7.01 2.63
C ALA A 218 7.88 7.26 1.81
N TRP A 219 8.20 8.54 1.63
CA TRP A 219 9.44 9.01 1.05
C TRP A 219 9.82 10.35 1.66
N PHE A 220 10.94 10.91 1.21
CA PHE A 220 11.41 12.21 1.68
C PHE A 220 11.99 13.06 0.57
N ASP A 221 11.92 14.36 0.78
CA ASP A 221 12.57 15.37 -0.05
C ASP A 221 13.66 16.05 0.77
N ILE A 222 14.75 16.39 0.10
CA ILE A 222 15.92 17.05 0.68
C ILE A 222 16.13 18.40 0.02
N GLU A 223 16.38 19.42 0.83
CA GLU A 223 16.67 20.78 0.41
C GLU A 223 18.04 21.24 0.93
N PHE A 224 18.77 21.93 0.05
CA PHE A 224 19.99 22.67 0.35
C PHE A 224 19.69 24.18 0.28
N GLY A 225 19.04 24.68 1.33
CA GLY A 225 18.54 26.06 1.45
C GLY A 225 19.65 27.11 1.61
N ALA A 226 20.84 26.69 2.05
CA ALA A 226 22.02 27.55 2.12
C ALA A 226 22.58 28.01 0.75
N CYS A 227 22.14 27.40 -0.36
CA CYS A 227 22.56 27.77 -1.71
C CYS A 227 21.82 29.02 -2.24
N HIS A 228 22.47 29.82 -3.10
CA HIS A 228 21.84 31.00 -3.73
C HIS A 228 20.56 30.65 -4.51
N LYS A 229 20.56 29.49 -5.18
CA LYS A 229 19.36 28.83 -5.69
C LYS A 229 19.16 27.55 -4.88
N PRO A 230 18.00 27.35 -4.24
CA PRO A 230 17.73 26.11 -3.52
C PRO A 230 17.93 24.92 -4.46
N ILE A 231 18.78 23.99 -4.05
CA ILE A 231 18.95 22.70 -4.73
C ILE A 231 18.11 21.70 -3.94
N THR A 232 17.34 20.88 -4.63
CA THR A 232 16.50 19.86 -4.00
C THR A 232 16.59 18.54 -4.76
N PHE A 233 16.31 17.44 -4.07
CA PHE A 233 15.96 16.18 -4.71
C PHE A 233 14.87 15.47 -3.89
N SER A 234 14.10 14.63 -4.57
CA SER A 234 13.04 13.83 -3.96
C SER A 234 13.36 12.35 -4.12
N THR A 235 13.01 11.54 -3.12
CA THR A 235 12.96 10.08 -3.21
C THR A 235 11.56 9.57 -3.54
N GLY A 236 10.62 10.46 -3.87
CA GLY A 236 9.25 10.08 -4.21
C GLY A 236 9.13 9.33 -5.54
N PRO A 237 8.02 8.60 -5.74
CA PRO A 237 7.79 7.82 -6.97
C PRO A 237 7.75 8.68 -8.24
N HIS A 238 7.48 9.99 -8.11
CA HIS A 238 7.45 10.96 -9.20
C HIS A 238 8.84 11.40 -9.67
N ALA A 239 9.87 11.13 -8.86
CA ALA A 239 11.23 11.54 -9.10
C ALA A 239 12.05 10.45 -9.81
N LYS A 240 13.28 10.80 -10.16
CA LYS A 240 14.24 9.81 -10.70
C LYS A 240 14.64 8.84 -9.59
N TYR A 241 14.96 7.61 -10.00
CA TYR A 241 15.44 6.57 -9.10
C TYR A 241 16.57 7.05 -8.18
N THR A 242 16.44 6.72 -6.90
CA THR A 242 17.48 6.84 -5.88
C THR A 242 17.63 5.50 -5.15
N HIS A 243 18.75 5.28 -4.49
CA HIS A 243 19.01 4.01 -3.81
C HIS A 243 18.09 3.79 -2.59
N TRP A 244 17.54 4.85 -2.00
CA TRP A 244 16.58 4.77 -0.90
C TRP A 244 15.22 4.20 -1.31
N LYS A 245 14.87 4.30 -2.61
CA LYS A 245 13.54 3.95 -3.12
C LYS A 245 12.42 4.59 -2.26
N GLN A 246 11.36 3.86 -1.95
CA GLN A 246 10.31 4.25 -1.01
C GLN A 246 10.12 3.15 0.04
N THR A 247 9.56 3.53 1.20
CA THR A 247 9.18 2.57 2.25
C THR A 247 7.69 2.27 2.16
N VAL A 248 7.32 1.00 2.02
CA VAL A 248 5.96 0.51 1.83
C VAL A 248 5.47 -0.12 3.13
N PHE A 249 4.33 0.35 3.63
CA PHE A 249 3.64 -0.14 4.83
C PHE A 249 2.31 -0.77 4.42
N TYR A 250 2.27 -2.10 4.32
CA TYR A 250 1.02 -2.79 3.98
C TYR A 250 -0.03 -2.65 5.09
N LEU A 251 -1.27 -2.40 4.66
CA LEU A 251 -2.41 -2.40 5.55
C LEU A 251 -2.89 -3.83 5.77
N ARG A 252 -3.42 -4.11 6.96
CA ARG A 252 -4.10 -5.39 7.24
C ARG A 252 -5.35 -5.51 6.38
N ASP A 253 -6.19 -4.49 6.45
CA ASP A 253 -7.42 -4.40 5.66
C ASP A 253 -7.17 -3.61 4.37
N VAL A 254 -7.75 -4.08 3.28
CA VAL A 254 -7.75 -3.33 2.01
C VAL A 254 -8.87 -2.30 2.05
N LEU A 255 -8.53 -1.03 1.83
CA LEU A 255 -9.54 0.03 1.81
C LEU A 255 -10.05 0.21 0.39
N THR A 256 -11.37 0.18 0.21
CA THR A 256 -12.00 0.52 -1.08
C THR A 256 -12.42 1.97 -1.05
N VAL A 257 -11.78 2.81 -1.87
CA VAL A 257 -12.01 4.26 -1.88
C VAL A 257 -12.65 4.72 -3.18
N GLU A 258 -13.45 5.78 -3.11
CA GLU A 258 -13.83 6.60 -4.26
C GLU A 258 -13.00 7.87 -4.36
N GLU A 259 -12.93 8.43 -5.56
CA GLU A 259 -12.35 9.74 -5.81
C GLU A 259 -12.90 10.80 -4.84
N GLU A 260 -12.02 11.66 -4.33
CA GLU A 260 -12.27 12.68 -3.31
C GLU A 260 -12.57 12.17 -1.87
N GLU A 261 -12.69 10.85 -1.64
CA GLU A 261 -12.76 10.33 -0.27
C GLU A 261 -11.41 10.46 0.45
N VAL A 262 -11.45 10.56 1.78
CA VAL A 262 -10.28 10.88 2.60
C VAL A 262 -9.98 9.77 3.61
N VAL A 263 -8.74 9.28 3.59
CA VAL A 263 -8.17 8.44 4.64
C VAL A 263 -7.35 9.33 5.56
N SER A 264 -7.77 9.44 6.82
CA SER A 264 -7.08 10.25 7.83
C SER A 264 -6.42 9.36 8.87
N GLY A 265 -5.41 9.85 9.56
CA GLY A 265 -4.70 9.02 10.52
C GLY A 265 -3.63 9.74 11.30
N VAL A 266 -2.84 8.96 12.02
CA VAL A 266 -1.69 9.41 12.79
C VAL A 266 -0.53 8.45 12.55
N LEU A 267 0.61 9.01 12.18
CA LEU A 267 1.89 8.32 12.13
C LEU A 267 2.66 8.64 13.41
N GLU A 268 3.11 7.60 14.10
CA GLU A 268 4.02 7.69 15.23
C GLU A 268 5.34 6.99 14.88
N ASN A 269 6.45 7.68 15.10
CA ASN A 269 7.80 7.19 14.86
C ASN A 269 8.63 7.40 16.13
N LYS A 270 9.33 6.36 16.58
CA LYS A 270 10.30 6.48 17.66
C LYS A 270 11.45 5.47 17.50
N PRO A 271 12.64 5.74 18.06
CA PRO A 271 13.68 4.72 18.18
C PRO A 271 13.19 3.53 19.02
N ASN A 272 13.59 2.32 18.63
CA ASN A 272 13.25 1.12 19.39
C ASN A 272 13.98 1.09 20.75
N ASP A 273 13.28 0.65 21.79
CA ASP A 273 13.80 0.65 23.18
C ASP A 273 14.98 -0.32 23.39
N LYS A 274 15.07 -1.39 22.60
CA LYS A 274 16.16 -2.40 22.70
C LYS A 274 17.36 -2.02 21.83
N ASN A 275 17.11 -1.58 20.60
CA ASN A 275 18.14 -1.18 19.66
C ASN A 275 17.79 0.16 19.03
N LYS A 276 18.45 1.23 19.46
CA LYS A 276 18.16 2.60 19.01
C LYS A 276 18.43 2.86 17.53
N ARG A 277 19.06 1.92 16.81
CA ARG A 277 19.21 1.98 15.34
C ARG A 277 17.97 1.50 14.60
N ASP A 278 17.12 0.72 15.26
CA ASP A 278 15.84 0.28 14.74
C ASP A 278 14.76 1.33 15.06
N LEU A 279 13.71 1.38 14.23
CA LEU A 279 12.58 2.29 14.40
C LEU A 279 11.31 1.50 14.69
N ASP A 280 10.57 1.94 15.71
CA ASP A 280 9.19 1.52 15.94
C ASP A 280 8.26 2.51 15.26
N ILE A 281 7.51 2.04 14.27
CA ILE A 281 6.58 2.84 13.48
C ILE A 281 5.16 2.33 13.74
N THR A 282 4.24 3.25 14.07
CA THR A 282 2.82 2.94 14.23
C THR A 282 1.99 3.84 13.32
N ILE A 283 1.21 3.23 12.44
CA ILE A 283 0.26 3.93 11.57
C ILE A 283 -1.15 3.59 12.04
N SER A 284 -1.84 4.57 12.60
CA SER A 284 -3.27 4.47 12.89
C SER A 284 -4.02 5.20 11.78
N TYR A 285 -5.02 4.55 11.18
CA TYR A 285 -5.83 5.16 10.13
C TYR A 285 -7.32 5.02 10.43
N LYS A 286 -8.08 5.96 9.89
CA LYS A 286 -9.54 6.01 9.92
C LYS A 286 -10.01 6.40 8.53
N PHE A 287 -10.86 5.57 7.99
CA PHE A 287 -11.55 5.81 6.74
C PHE A 287 -13.05 5.84 7.03
N GLU A 288 -13.69 6.97 6.76
CA GLU A 288 -15.14 7.14 6.85
C GLU A 288 -15.70 7.34 5.46
N THR A 289 -16.29 6.28 4.93
CA THR A 289 -16.95 6.32 3.63
C THR A 289 -18.42 6.75 3.81
N THR A 290 -18.95 7.46 2.81
CA THR A 290 -20.39 7.76 2.76
C THR A 290 -21.21 6.54 2.35
N ASP A 291 -20.56 5.56 1.73
CA ASP A 291 -21.14 4.27 1.34
C ASP A 291 -20.93 3.22 2.44
N ASN A 292 -21.96 3.03 3.26
CA ASN A 292 -21.95 2.10 4.39
C ASN A 292 -21.77 0.60 3.99
N LEU A 293 -21.67 0.27 2.70
CA LEU A 293 -21.45 -1.10 2.19
C LEU A 293 -19.97 -1.44 1.94
N ARG A 294 -19.04 -0.48 2.04
CA ARG A 294 -17.60 -0.69 1.75
C ARG A 294 -16.74 -1.07 2.95
N TYR A 295 -17.34 -1.21 4.13
CA TYR A 295 -16.71 -1.88 5.26
C TYR A 295 -16.91 -3.39 5.12
N SER A 296 -15.88 -4.11 4.66
CA SER A 296 -15.85 -5.56 4.74
C SER A 296 -15.04 -6.00 5.98
N GLU A 297 -15.72 -6.53 7.00
CA GLU A 297 -15.07 -7.42 7.96
C GLU A 297 -15.25 -8.86 7.47
N ASP A 298 -14.17 -9.50 7.02
CA ASP A 298 -14.15 -10.93 6.68
C ASP A 298 -14.13 -11.74 7.99
N GLY A 299 -15.27 -12.34 8.36
CA GLY A 299 -15.49 -12.88 9.70
C GLY A 299 -14.75 -14.18 10.00
N GLN A 300 -15.01 -15.24 9.23
CA GLN A 300 -14.32 -16.53 9.33
C GLN A 300 -14.75 -17.46 8.19
N ARG A 301 -13.82 -18.23 7.62
CA ARG A 301 -14.13 -19.37 6.73
C ARG A 301 -13.62 -20.67 7.35
N LYS A 302 -14.50 -21.66 7.48
CA LYS A 302 -14.13 -23.01 7.96
C LYS A 302 -14.66 -24.07 6.99
N ILE A 303 -13.75 -24.86 6.43
CA ILE A 303 -14.06 -26.03 5.61
C ILE A 303 -13.73 -27.27 6.45
N THR A 304 -14.70 -28.18 6.62
CA THR A 304 -14.46 -29.48 7.26
C THR A 304 -14.68 -30.58 6.23
N ILE A 305 -13.59 -31.27 5.87
CA ILE A 305 -13.62 -32.41 4.94
C ILE A 305 -13.86 -33.67 5.78
N LEU A 306 -15.06 -34.24 5.69
CA LEU A 306 -15.47 -35.39 6.50
C LEU A 306 -15.01 -36.73 5.88
N LYS A 307 -14.80 -36.76 4.55
CA LYS A 307 -14.27 -37.91 3.79
C LYS A 307 -13.48 -37.40 2.56
N PRO A 308 -12.52 -38.18 2.01
CA PRO A 308 -11.81 -37.80 0.79
C PRO A 308 -12.79 -37.53 -0.35
N LEU A 309 -12.65 -36.37 -1.01
CA LEU A 309 -13.45 -36.04 -2.19
C LEU A 309 -13.12 -37.03 -3.33
N PRO A 310 -14.13 -37.56 -4.04
CA PRO A 310 -13.87 -38.46 -5.15
C PRO A 310 -13.12 -37.72 -6.27
N PRO A 311 -12.11 -38.35 -6.89
CA PRO A 311 -11.24 -37.71 -7.88
C PRO A 311 -11.94 -37.44 -9.23
N THR A 312 -13.19 -37.86 -9.40
CA THR A 312 -13.98 -37.65 -10.63
C THR A 312 -15.48 -37.54 -10.30
N SER A 313 -16.18 -36.65 -11.00
CA SER A 313 -17.64 -36.49 -10.96
C SER A 313 -18.39 -37.37 -11.97
N ALA A 314 -17.68 -38.21 -12.74
CA ALA A 314 -18.29 -39.06 -13.75
C ALA A 314 -19.24 -40.10 -13.11
N GLY A 315 -20.51 -40.09 -13.53
CA GLY A 315 -21.53 -41.05 -13.07
C GLY A 315 -22.13 -40.78 -11.68
N LYS A 316 -21.78 -39.66 -11.01
CA LYS A 316 -22.35 -39.29 -9.70
C LYS A 316 -23.11 -37.97 -9.78
N LYS A 317 -24.32 -37.94 -9.21
CA LYS A 317 -25.10 -36.70 -9.03
C LYS A 317 -24.89 -36.18 -7.62
N PHE A 318 -24.19 -35.05 -7.51
CA PHE A 318 -24.05 -34.31 -6.25
C PHE A 318 -25.06 -33.17 -6.19
N GLN A 319 -25.70 -33.02 -5.04
CA GLN A 319 -26.59 -31.94 -4.68
C GLN A 319 -25.87 -31.02 -3.71
N LEU A 320 -25.73 -29.74 -4.07
CA LEU A 320 -25.34 -28.72 -3.12
C LEU A 320 -26.58 -28.27 -2.34
N ARG A 321 -26.55 -28.41 -1.02
CA ARG A 321 -27.61 -27.95 -0.12
C ARG A 321 -27.12 -26.78 0.71
N ASN A 322 -27.79 -25.64 0.57
CA ASN A 322 -27.48 -24.43 1.33
C ASN A 322 -28.56 -24.21 2.38
N THR A 323 -28.14 -24.10 3.64
CA THR A 323 -29.00 -23.91 4.81
C THR A 323 -28.51 -22.69 5.58
N VAL A 324 -29.38 -21.73 5.87
CA VAL A 324 -29.07 -20.70 6.86
C VAL A 324 -29.21 -21.34 8.24
N ILE A 325 -28.10 -21.45 8.98
CA ILE A 325 -28.06 -22.16 10.27
C ILE A 325 -28.17 -21.22 11.47
N GLY A 326 -27.89 -19.92 11.29
CA GLY A 326 -27.96 -18.94 12.37
C GLY A 326 -28.14 -17.53 11.83
N VAL A 327 -28.94 -16.72 12.54
CA VAL A 327 -29.02 -15.27 12.32
C VAL A 327 -28.88 -14.61 13.69
N TYR A 328 -27.82 -13.83 13.87
CA TYR A 328 -27.52 -13.15 15.12
C TYR A 328 -27.71 -11.65 14.92
N ASP A 329 -28.68 -11.09 15.63
CA ASP A 329 -28.91 -9.65 15.65
C ASP A 329 -27.86 -8.99 16.57
N LYS A 330 -27.03 -8.09 16.01
CA LYS A 330 -26.05 -7.30 16.77
C LYS A 330 -26.56 -5.87 17.03
N GLY A 331 -27.87 -5.64 16.89
CA GLY A 331 -28.50 -4.35 17.13
C GLY A 331 -28.07 -3.31 16.10
N LYS A 332 -27.64 -2.12 16.55
CA LYS A 332 -27.28 -0.99 15.67
C LYS A 332 -26.14 -1.29 14.69
N ALA A 333 -25.33 -2.32 14.96
CA ALA A 333 -24.24 -2.73 14.07
C ALA A 333 -24.79 -3.37 12.79
N GLY A 334 -25.79 -4.25 12.86
CA GLY A 334 -26.26 -5.08 11.75
C GLY A 334 -26.60 -6.50 12.21
N SER A 335 -26.83 -7.43 11.27
CA SER A 335 -27.05 -8.85 11.60
C SER A 335 -25.97 -9.73 10.97
N VAL A 336 -25.51 -10.72 11.71
CA VAL A 336 -24.62 -11.79 11.22
C VAL A 336 -25.48 -12.95 10.76
N VAL A 337 -25.33 -13.39 9.51
CA VAL A 337 -26.01 -14.56 8.96
C VAL A 337 -25.00 -15.67 8.75
N GLU A 338 -25.19 -16.80 9.43
CA GLU A 338 -24.43 -18.02 9.24
C GLU A 338 -25.15 -18.97 8.28
N THR A 339 -24.41 -19.48 7.31
CA THR A 339 -24.88 -20.40 6.28
C THR A 339 -24.01 -21.65 6.25
N GLU A 340 -24.64 -22.82 6.27
CA GLU A 340 -24.02 -24.11 6.00
C GLU A 340 -24.30 -24.50 4.55
N GLN A 341 -23.26 -24.74 3.76
CA GLN A 341 -23.34 -25.41 2.48
C GLN A 341 -22.89 -26.84 2.65
N SER A 342 -23.61 -27.80 2.08
CA SER A 342 -23.23 -29.21 2.12
C SER A 342 -23.29 -29.85 0.74
N ILE A 343 -22.31 -30.67 0.40
CA ILE A 343 -22.34 -31.50 -0.80
C ILE A 343 -22.93 -32.85 -0.40
N VAL A 344 -24.02 -33.25 -1.04
CA VAL A 344 -24.78 -34.46 -0.73
C VAL A 344 -24.90 -35.31 -1.99
N ASP A 345 -24.77 -36.64 -1.90
CA ASP A 345 -25.05 -37.50 -3.06
C ASP A 345 -26.54 -37.80 -3.24
N GLU A 346 -26.85 -38.59 -4.27
CA GLU A 346 -28.20 -39.04 -4.61
C GLU A 346 -28.88 -39.91 -3.53
N ASN A 347 -28.10 -40.50 -2.62
CA ASN A 347 -28.59 -41.31 -1.51
C ASN A 347 -28.78 -40.48 -0.22
N GLY A 348 -28.46 -39.18 -0.26
CA GLY A 348 -28.56 -38.29 0.90
C GLY A 348 -27.31 -38.25 1.79
N GLU A 349 -26.19 -38.83 1.36
CA GLU A 349 -24.94 -38.87 2.14
C GLU A 349 -24.13 -37.58 1.97
N VAL A 350 -23.69 -36.97 3.08
CA VAL A 350 -22.99 -35.66 3.10
C VAL A 350 -21.47 -35.83 3.02
N TYR A 351 -20.83 -35.23 2.01
CA TYR A 351 -19.39 -35.32 1.74
C TYR A 351 -18.59 -34.16 2.33
N THR A 352 -19.14 -32.94 2.25
CA THR A 352 -18.52 -31.73 2.81
C THR A 352 -19.56 -30.85 3.46
N LYS A 353 -19.11 -30.09 4.46
CA LYS A 353 -19.86 -28.98 5.06
C LYS A 353 -18.96 -27.75 5.10
N THR A 354 -19.47 -26.64 4.60
CA THR A 354 -18.83 -25.33 4.60
C THR A 354 -19.73 -24.37 5.35
N VAL A 355 -19.26 -23.82 6.46
CA VAL A 355 -20.01 -22.79 7.20
C VAL A 355 -19.40 -21.42 6.89
N SER A 356 -20.23 -20.47 6.49
CA SER A 356 -19.83 -19.08 6.20
C SER A 356 -20.75 -18.09 6.89
N SER A 357 -20.17 -17.05 7.48
CA SER A 357 -20.89 -15.95 8.11
C SER A 357 -20.73 -14.65 7.32
N GLY A 358 -21.80 -13.86 7.21
CA GLY A 358 -21.79 -12.57 6.51
C GLY A 358 -22.64 -11.53 7.23
N PHE A 359 -22.20 -10.27 7.20
CA PHE A 359 -22.85 -9.15 7.89
C PHE A 359 -23.81 -8.39 6.95
N MET A 360 -25.04 -8.07 7.38
CA MET A 360 -26.05 -7.40 6.53
C MET A 360 -26.80 -6.23 7.21
N PRO A 361 -26.97 -5.06 6.55
CA PRO A 361 -27.47 -3.81 7.17
C PRO A 361 -28.96 -3.47 6.92
N GLY A 362 -29.84 -4.45 6.68
CA GLY A 362 -31.19 -4.25 6.12
C GLY A 362 -32.14 -3.23 6.79
N GLN A 363 -31.94 -2.87 8.06
CA GLN A 363 -32.80 -1.90 8.77
C GLN A 363 -32.60 -0.43 8.34
N LYS A 364 -31.39 -0.03 7.91
CA LYS A 364 -31.08 1.37 7.58
C LYS A 364 -31.70 1.86 6.25
N MET A 365 -32.11 0.96 5.35
CA MET A 365 -32.65 1.30 4.02
C MET A 365 -34.19 1.33 3.97
N GLY A 366 -34.88 1.33 5.12
CA GLY A 366 -36.34 1.42 5.17
C GLY A 366 -37.08 0.11 4.81
N PHE A 367 -36.38 -1.01 4.66
CA PHE A 367 -36.97 -2.31 4.30
C PHE A 367 -37.59 -3.06 5.49
N GLY A 368 -37.62 -2.46 6.69
CA GLY A 368 -38.31 -3.00 7.85
C GLY A 368 -37.66 -4.25 8.49
N GLY A 369 -36.43 -4.59 8.12
CA GLY A 369 -35.72 -5.77 8.65
C GLY A 369 -34.57 -6.25 7.75
N VAL A 370 -34.07 -7.46 8.04
CA VAL A 370 -33.00 -8.12 7.27
C VAL A 370 -33.51 -8.48 5.86
N ILE A 371 -32.72 -8.22 4.82
CA ILE A 371 -33.01 -8.64 3.43
C ILE A 371 -31.84 -9.43 2.85
N ILE A 372 -32.09 -10.34 1.91
CA ILE A 372 -31.08 -11.01 1.08
C ILE A 372 -30.69 -10.09 -0.08
N HIS A 373 -29.39 -9.97 -0.36
CA HIS A 373 -28.88 -9.11 -1.43
C HIS A 373 -29.47 -9.46 -2.80
N GLY A 374 -29.86 -8.42 -3.57
CA GLY A 374 -30.51 -8.60 -4.87
C GLY A 374 -29.66 -9.40 -5.87
N LEU A 375 -28.37 -9.08 -5.98
CA LEU A 375 -27.45 -9.80 -6.88
C LEU A 375 -27.29 -11.27 -6.50
N PHE A 376 -27.45 -11.64 -5.23
CA PHE A 376 -27.42 -13.04 -4.82
C PHE A 376 -28.61 -13.81 -5.40
N SER A 377 -29.82 -13.22 -5.32
CA SER A 377 -31.04 -13.81 -5.89
C SER A 377 -30.96 -13.88 -7.42
N TRP A 378 -30.37 -12.86 -8.05
CA TRP A 378 -30.13 -12.81 -9.49
C TRP A 378 -29.15 -13.90 -9.96
N ASN A 379 -28.00 -14.05 -9.28
CA ASN A 379 -27.03 -15.10 -9.57
C ASN A 379 -27.61 -16.51 -9.36
N THR A 380 -28.42 -16.68 -8.31
CA THR A 380 -29.09 -17.96 -8.03
C THR A 380 -30.09 -18.33 -9.13
N ALA A 381 -30.85 -17.36 -9.64
CA ALA A 381 -31.76 -17.57 -10.76
C ALA A 381 -31.01 -17.91 -12.06
N ALA A 382 -29.92 -17.19 -12.35
CA ALA A 382 -29.07 -17.44 -13.52
C ALA A 382 -28.50 -18.86 -13.51
N HIS A 383 -27.93 -19.26 -12.37
CA HIS A 383 -27.36 -20.58 -12.17
C HIS A 383 -28.43 -21.69 -12.23
N GLY A 384 -29.61 -21.45 -11.65
CA GLY A 384 -30.75 -22.37 -11.73
C GLY A 384 -31.19 -22.62 -13.18
N ILE A 385 -31.36 -21.56 -13.96
CA ILE A 385 -31.75 -21.65 -15.38
C ILE A 385 -30.67 -22.35 -16.21
N LEU A 386 -29.40 -22.00 -16.00
CA LEU A 386 -28.28 -22.66 -16.69
C LEU A 386 -28.17 -24.14 -16.36
N ARG A 387 -28.46 -24.52 -15.11
CA ARG A 387 -28.50 -25.93 -14.69
C ARG A 387 -29.65 -26.69 -15.35
N GLU A 388 -30.87 -26.15 -15.29
CA GLU A 388 -32.07 -26.86 -15.76
C GLU A 388 -32.14 -26.96 -17.29
N LEU A 389 -31.70 -25.92 -18.00
CA LEU A 389 -31.87 -25.86 -19.47
C LEU A 389 -30.55 -25.94 -20.24
N GLY A 390 -29.45 -25.46 -19.68
CA GLY A 390 -28.15 -25.31 -20.37
C GLY A 390 -27.10 -26.34 -19.98
N GLY A 391 -27.48 -27.37 -19.23
CA GLY A 391 -26.58 -28.48 -18.85
C GLY A 391 -25.43 -28.07 -17.94
N SER A 392 -25.56 -26.94 -17.21
CA SER A 392 -24.49 -26.37 -16.38
C SER A 392 -23.21 -26.00 -17.13
N ASP A 393 -23.24 -25.89 -18.47
CA ASP A 393 -22.10 -25.39 -19.26
C ASP A 393 -22.25 -23.88 -19.46
N PRO A 394 -21.35 -23.04 -18.92
CA PRO A 394 -21.43 -21.59 -19.06
C PRO A 394 -21.42 -21.11 -20.51
N LYS A 395 -20.88 -21.89 -21.47
CA LYS A 395 -20.91 -21.56 -22.91
C LYS A 395 -22.32 -21.53 -23.49
N ASN A 396 -23.29 -22.11 -22.78
CA ASN A 396 -24.67 -22.15 -23.20
C ASN A 396 -25.48 -20.93 -22.75
N LEU A 397 -24.93 -20.06 -21.90
CA LEU A 397 -25.58 -18.82 -21.46
C LEU A 397 -24.96 -17.60 -22.15
N ARG A 398 -25.70 -16.94 -23.04
CA ARG A 398 -25.24 -15.75 -23.77
C ARG A 398 -25.66 -14.44 -23.12
N GLU A 399 -26.87 -14.40 -22.59
CA GLU A 399 -27.43 -13.19 -21.99
C GLU A 399 -28.31 -13.58 -20.80
N PHE A 400 -28.27 -12.79 -19.73
CA PHE A 400 -29.15 -12.95 -18.59
C PHE A 400 -29.51 -11.56 -18.03
N GLN A 401 -30.80 -11.25 -17.97
CA GLN A 401 -31.29 -9.98 -17.45
C GLN A 401 -32.58 -10.18 -16.64
N ALA A 402 -32.76 -9.33 -15.64
CA ALA A 402 -33.99 -9.25 -14.84
C ALA A 402 -34.07 -7.87 -14.18
N ARG A 403 -35.27 -7.47 -13.76
CA ARG A 403 -35.50 -6.27 -12.95
C ARG A 403 -35.75 -6.67 -11.49
N PHE A 404 -35.06 -6.02 -10.57
CA PHE A 404 -35.34 -6.15 -9.14
C PHE A 404 -36.69 -5.52 -8.82
N ALA A 405 -37.67 -6.35 -8.50
CA ALA A 405 -39.05 -5.93 -8.26
C ALA A 405 -39.36 -5.78 -6.77
N SER A 406 -38.71 -6.55 -5.91
CA SER A 406 -38.91 -6.49 -4.45
C SER A 406 -37.76 -7.09 -3.66
N PRO A 407 -37.57 -6.64 -2.41
CA PRO A 407 -36.59 -7.23 -1.51
C PRO A 407 -36.99 -8.67 -1.14
N VAL A 408 -35.98 -9.51 -0.98
CA VAL A 408 -36.10 -10.89 -0.50
C VAL A 408 -35.78 -10.88 0.99
N LEU A 409 -36.59 -11.51 1.84
CA LEU A 409 -36.30 -11.59 3.29
C LEU A 409 -35.69 -12.96 3.65
N PRO A 410 -34.91 -13.06 4.73
CA PRO A 410 -34.50 -14.35 5.29
C PRO A 410 -35.71 -15.25 5.54
N GLY A 411 -35.60 -16.52 5.16
CA GLY A 411 -36.70 -17.49 5.21
C GLY A 411 -37.64 -17.47 4.00
N ASP A 412 -37.52 -16.49 3.09
CA ASP A 412 -38.21 -16.56 1.81
C ASP A 412 -37.71 -17.75 1.00
N LYS A 413 -38.65 -18.57 0.51
CA LYS A 413 -38.35 -19.59 -0.49
C LYS A 413 -38.61 -18.99 -1.86
N LEU A 414 -37.58 -18.98 -2.72
CA LEU A 414 -37.69 -18.41 -4.06
C LEU A 414 -38.07 -19.49 -5.07
N THR A 415 -39.12 -19.21 -5.84
CA THR A 415 -39.55 -20.03 -6.97
C THR A 415 -39.27 -19.25 -8.24
N THR A 416 -38.45 -19.80 -9.13
CA THR A 416 -38.23 -19.22 -10.46
C THR A 416 -39.01 -20.03 -11.48
N GLU A 417 -40.04 -19.40 -12.04
CA GLU A 417 -40.82 -19.95 -13.13
C GLU A 417 -40.17 -19.56 -14.44
N ILE A 418 -40.06 -20.52 -15.36
CA ILE A 418 -39.24 -20.40 -16.57
C ILE A 418 -40.10 -20.82 -17.77
N TRP A 419 -40.13 -19.98 -18.80
CA TRP A 419 -40.86 -20.22 -20.05
C TRP A 419 -39.92 -20.18 -21.23
N ARG A 420 -39.90 -21.26 -22.00
CA ARG A 420 -39.24 -21.34 -23.29
C ARG A 420 -40.11 -20.65 -24.34
N THR A 421 -39.57 -19.63 -25.01
CA THR A 421 -40.34 -18.90 -26.02
C THR A 421 -40.36 -19.60 -27.38
N GLY A 422 -39.41 -20.51 -27.63
CA GLY A 422 -39.21 -21.13 -28.94
C GLY A 422 -38.54 -20.21 -29.97
N ASN A 423 -38.30 -18.93 -29.65
CA ASN A 423 -37.58 -18.01 -30.53
C ASN A 423 -36.08 -18.29 -30.43
N ILE A 424 -35.49 -18.80 -31.51
CA ILE A 424 -34.07 -19.18 -31.58
C ILE A 424 -33.35 -18.26 -32.57
N GLU A 425 -32.31 -17.58 -32.10
CA GLU A 425 -31.41 -16.75 -32.91
C GLU A 425 -29.96 -17.15 -32.62
N ASP A 426 -29.17 -17.42 -33.66
CA ASP A 426 -27.77 -17.90 -33.57
C ASP A 426 -27.57 -19.16 -32.69
N GLY A 427 -28.58 -20.02 -32.64
CA GLY A 427 -28.57 -21.23 -31.82
C GLY A 427 -28.80 -20.98 -30.33
N PHE A 428 -29.12 -19.76 -29.90
CA PHE A 428 -29.58 -19.46 -28.54
C PHE A 428 -31.09 -19.23 -28.54
N GLU A 429 -31.80 -19.93 -27.65
CA GLU A 429 -33.24 -19.76 -27.45
C GLU A 429 -33.50 -18.66 -26.42
N GLU A 430 -34.49 -17.81 -26.70
CA GLU A 430 -35.00 -16.87 -25.71
C GLU A 430 -35.85 -17.60 -24.66
N VAL A 431 -35.47 -17.44 -23.40
CA VAL A 431 -36.14 -17.97 -22.23
C VAL A 431 -36.58 -16.80 -21.35
N ARG A 432 -37.86 -16.78 -20.98
CA ARG A 432 -38.41 -15.80 -20.04
C ARG A 432 -38.50 -16.41 -18.66
N PHE A 433 -38.33 -15.59 -17.62
CA PHE A 433 -38.49 -16.06 -16.25
C PHE A 433 -39.02 -14.97 -15.32
N VAL A 434 -39.62 -15.41 -14.22
CA VAL A 434 -40.02 -14.57 -13.09
C VAL A 434 -39.66 -15.34 -11.82
N THR A 435 -39.12 -14.62 -10.85
CA THR A 435 -38.85 -15.19 -9.53
C THR A 435 -39.81 -14.59 -8.52
N THR A 436 -40.56 -15.44 -7.82
CA THR A 436 -41.45 -15.08 -6.71
C THR A 436 -40.92 -15.65 -5.40
N ASN A 437 -41.29 -15.04 -4.28
CA ASN A 437 -41.12 -15.68 -2.98
C ASN A 437 -42.37 -16.48 -2.58
N ASN A 438 -42.24 -17.31 -1.55
CA ASN A 438 -43.34 -18.05 -0.91
C ASN A 438 -44.47 -17.18 -0.32
N ARG A 439 -44.33 -15.85 -0.33
CA ARG A 439 -45.37 -14.89 0.04
C ARG A 439 -46.11 -14.32 -1.17
N GLY A 440 -45.86 -14.87 -2.37
CA GLY A 440 -46.49 -14.48 -3.62
C GLY A 440 -45.97 -13.16 -4.22
N LYS A 441 -44.89 -12.59 -3.69
CA LYS A 441 -44.31 -11.34 -4.18
C LYS A 441 -43.28 -11.61 -5.26
N VAL A 442 -43.37 -10.91 -6.38
CA VAL A 442 -42.37 -10.94 -7.45
C VAL A 442 -41.11 -10.23 -6.98
N VAL A 443 -39.98 -10.94 -6.95
CA VAL A 443 -38.67 -10.42 -6.53
C VAL A 443 -37.76 -10.13 -7.72
N LEU A 444 -37.83 -10.95 -8.78
CA LEU A 444 -37.24 -10.66 -10.09
C LEU A 444 -38.35 -10.66 -11.14
N SER A 445 -38.58 -9.51 -11.77
CA SER A 445 -39.55 -9.36 -12.87
C SER A 445 -38.83 -9.18 -14.20
N ASN A 446 -39.56 -9.35 -15.31
CA ASN A 446 -39.06 -9.16 -16.67
C ASN A 446 -37.77 -9.96 -16.97
N GLY A 447 -37.65 -11.16 -16.39
CA GLY A 447 -36.50 -12.02 -16.61
C GLY A 447 -36.42 -12.47 -18.06
N ARG A 448 -35.25 -12.31 -18.68
CA ARG A 448 -34.94 -12.79 -20.03
C ARG A 448 -33.54 -13.40 -20.04
N CYS A 449 -33.40 -14.51 -20.72
CA CYS A 449 -32.17 -15.25 -20.86
C CYS A 449 -32.04 -15.73 -22.32
N LEU A 450 -30.83 -15.68 -22.89
CA LEU A 450 -30.50 -16.30 -24.16
C LEU A 450 -29.65 -17.54 -23.89
N LEU A 451 -30.20 -18.71 -24.17
CA LEU A 451 -29.62 -19.98 -23.73
C LEU A 451 -29.65 -21.05 -24.82
N LYS A 452 -28.55 -21.79 -24.99
CA LYS A 452 -28.50 -23.05 -25.73
C LYS A 452 -29.09 -24.18 -24.89
N VAL A 453 -30.24 -24.71 -25.30
CA VAL A 453 -30.93 -25.77 -24.56
C VAL A 453 -30.34 -27.13 -24.93
N THR A 454 -29.80 -27.86 -23.96
CA THR A 454 -29.03 -29.11 -24.22
C THR A 454 -29.77 -30.42 -23.94
N GLY A 455 -31.06 -30.39 -23.56
CA GLY A 455 -31.86 -31.62 -23.43
C GLY A 455 -33.26 -31.42 -22.84
N SER A 456 -34.25 -32.16 -23.34
CA SER A 456 -35.68 -32.00 -23.05
C SER A 456 -36.28 -33.10 -22.16
N LYS A 457 -36.98 -32.68 -21.08
CA LYS A 457 -38.22 -33.19 -20.44
C LYS A 457 -38.13 -32.77 -18.96
N SER A 458 -38.95 -31.83 -18.49
CA SER A 458 -40.35 -32.11 -18.20
C SER A 458 -41.19 -30.83 -18.18
N LYS A 459 -42.46 -30.96 -18.60
CA LYS A 459 -43.52 -30.09 -18.11
C LYS A 459 -43.54 -30.18 -16.59
N LEU A 460 -43.54 -29.04 -15.92
CA LEU A 460 -44.31 -28.73 -14.73
C LEU A 460 -44.41 -27.21 -14.62
#